data_AF-A0AAJ2LRX2-F1
#
_entry.id   AF-A0AAJ2LRX2-F1
#
_cell.length_a   1.000
_cell.length_b   1.000
_cell.length_c   1.000
_cell.angle_alpha   90.00
_cell.angle_beta   90.00
_cell.angle_gamma   90.00
#
_symmetry.space_group_name_H-M   'P 1'
#
loop_
_entity.id
_entity.type
_entity.pdbx_description
1 polymer ?
#
loop_
_entity_poly.entity_id
_entity_poly.type
_entity_poly.pdbx_seq_one_letter_code
_entity_poly.pdbx_strand_id
1 'polypeptide(L)'
;DGLYENIKTRITNTATEKGYFDGYWIMHDVKVTLPDNTADISLDYDSGERYKLGEVIFKNANPDKPIPLKEEILRQLVPFEENDEYGSWKVTNLSRNFSDTRYFNNVQVDVIIPDPISKPIQLPPDADVEQLTALQRQALAIKNEGSDA
;
A
#
# COMPACT_ATOMS: atom_id res chain seq x y z
N ASP A 1 -4.37 23.21 -7.86
CA ASP A 1 -3.38 22.11 -7.88
C ASP A 1 -3.49 21.05 -6.79
N GLY A 2 -4.53 21.04 -5.94
CA GLY A 2 -4.71 19.95 -4.95
C GLY A 2 -5.49 18.73 -5.46
N LEU A 3 -6.42 18.91 -6.41
CA LEU A 3 -7.39 17.85 -6.75
C LEU A 3 -6.76 16.62 -7.41
N TYR A 4 -5.82 16.81 -8.34
CA TYR A 4 -5.12 15.73 -9.03
C TYR A 4 -4.29 14.87 -8.06
N GLU A 5 -3.44 15.51 -7.23
CA GLU A 5 -2.64 14.79 -6.24
C GLU A 5 -3.52 14.12 -5.16
N ASN A 6 -4.63 14.76 -4.78
CA ASN A 6 -5.60 14.16 -3.85
C ASN A 6 -6.25 12.90 -4.43
N ILE A 7 -6.59 12.89 -5.72
CA ILE A 7 -7.18 11.71 -6.38
C ILE A 7 -6.15 10.58 -6.43
N LYS A 8 -4.90 10.87 -6.84
CA LYS A 8 -3.82 9.87 -6.86
C LYS A 8 -3.60 9.26 -5.48
N THR A 9 -3.43 10.12 -4.48
CA THR A 9 -3.25 9.71 -3.08
C THR A 9 -4.42 8.87 -2.59
N ARG A 10 -5.65 9.24 -2.94
CA ARG A 10 -6.85 8.47 -2.54
C ARG A 10 -6.87 7.09 -3.19
N ILE A 11 -6.50 6.97 -4.45
CA ILE A 11 -6.44 5.69 -5.16
C ILE A 11 -5.38 4.79 -4.52
N THR A 12 -4.16 5.28 -4.32
CA THR A 12 -3.08 4.49 -3.72
C THR A 12 -3.40 4.10 -2.28
N ASN A 13 -3.99 5.00 -1.48
CA ASN A 13 -4.38 4.68 -0.10
C ASN A 13 -5.48 3.61 -0.06
N THR A 14 -6.48 3.72 -0.93
CA THR A 14 -7.57 2.73 -1.00
C THR A 14 -7.03 1.37 -1.44
N ALA A 15 -6.07 1.34 -2.36
CA ALA A 15 -5.41 0.12 -2.80
C ALA A 15 -4.68 -0.55 -1.62
N THR A 16 -3.85 0.20 -0.89
CA THR A 16 -3.14 -0.29 0.31
C THR A 16 -4.08 -0.77 1.41
N GLU A 17 -5.15 -0.01 1.71
CA GLU A 17 -6.15 -0.39 2.72
C GLU A 17 -6.83 -1.72 2.40
N LYS A 18 -7.00 -2.03 1.11
CA LYS A 18 -7.58 -3.28 0.63
C LYS A 18 -6.54 -4.37 0.37
N GLY A 19 -5.23 -4.10 0.49
CA GLY A 19 -4.18 -5.11 0.31
C GLY A 19 -3.70 -5.30 -1.12
N TYR A 20 -3.84 -4.29 -1.97
CA TYR A 20 -3.24 -4.23 -3.31
C TYR A 20 -1.84 -3.61 -3.21
N PHE A 21 -0.89 -4.35 -2.65
CA PHE A 21 0.44 -3.81 -2.31
C PHE A 21 1.37 -3.67 -3.53
N ASP A 22 1.10 -4.42 -4.59
CA ASP A 22 1.84 -4.37 -5.86
C ASP A 22 1.33 -3.29 -6.81
N GLY A 23 0.33 -2.51 -6.41
CA GLY A 23 -0.33 -1.58 -7.32
C GLY A 23 0.55 -0.39 -7.70
N TYR A 24 0.57 -0.03 -8.98
CA TYR A 24 1.41 1.05 -9.52
C TYR A 24 0.68 1.84 -10.62
N TRP A 25 1.15 3.06 -10.85
CA TRP A 25 0.64 3.91 -11.93
C TRP A 25 1.28 3.52 -13.26
N ILE A 26 0.45 3.17 -14.24
CA ILE A 26 0.89 2.98 -15.63
C ILE A 26 1.05 4.36 -16.29
N MET A 27 0.08 5.26 -16.09
CA MET A 27 0.09 6.63 -16.60
C MET A 27 -0.50 7.60 -15.57
N HIS A 28 0.05 8.80 -15.48
CA HIS A 28 -0.48 9.84 -14.60
C HIS A 28 -0.22 11.26 -15.13
N ASP A 29 -0.57 11.55 -16.37
CA ASP A 29 -0.23 12.83 -17.01
C ASP A 29 -1.34 13.87 -16.91
N VAL A 30 -0.93 15.14 -16.89
CA VAL A 30 -1.82 16.30 -16.96
C VAL A 30 -1.38 17.19 -18.10
N LYS A 31 -2.25 17.39 -19.09
CA LYS A 31 -2.01 18.29 -20.22
C LYS A 31 -2.82 19.56 -20.04
N VAL A 32 -2.13 20.69 -19.88
CA VAL A 32 -2.75 22.01 -19.76
C VAL A 32 -2.72 22.71 -21.12
N THR A 33 -3.87 23.17 -21.60
CA THR A 33 -4.00 23.92 -22.87
C THR A 33 -4.31 25.38 -22.57
N LEU A 34 -3.43 26.28 -23.04
CA LEU A 34 -3.58 27.73 -22.96
C LEU A 34 -3.75 28.33 -24.38
N PRO A 35 -4.56 29.39 -24.58
CA PRO A 35 -5.20 30.23 -23.55
C PRO A 35 -6.55 29.72 -23.03
N ASP A 36 -7.02 28.58 -23.55
CA ASP A 36 -8.35 28.05 -23.24
C ASP A 36 -8.53 27.63 -21.77
N ASN A 37 -7.44 27.61 -20.98
CA ASN A 37 -7.41 27.27 -19.55
C ASN A 37 -8.04 25.90 -19.26
N THR A 38 -7.89 24.95 -20.18
CA THR A 38 -8.39 23.58 -20.00
C THR A 38 -7.26 22.65 -19.57
N ALA A 39 -7.60 21.60 -18.82
CA ALA A 39 -6.67 20.57 -18.40
C ALA A 39 -7.28 19.19 -18.66
N ASP A 40 -6.57 18.37 -19.44
CA ASP A 40 -6.90 16.97 -19.67
C ASP A 40 -6.06 16.10 -18.72
N ILE A 41 -6.72 15.28 -17.92
CA ILE A 41 -6.08 14.42 -16.91
C ILE A 41 -6.21 12.96 -17.36
N SER A 42 -5.08 12.28 -17.53
CA SER A 42 -5.01 10.85 -17.87
C SER A 42 -4.41 10.08 -16.71
N LEU A 43 -5.20 9.20 -16.09
CA LEU A 43 -4.81 8.38 -14.95
C LEU A 43 -5.08 6.91 -15.27
N ASP A 44 -4.04 6.09 -15.20
CA ASP A 44 -4.11 4.64 -15.36
C ASP A 44 -3.35 3.95 -14.22
N TYR A 45 -4.04 3.11 -13.46
CA TYR A 45 -3.53 2.46 -12.26
C TYR A 45 -3.83 0.97 -12.32
N ASP A 46 -2.77 0.15 -12.33
CA ASP A 46 -2.87 -1.30 -12.16
C ASP A 46 -2.78 -1.60 -10.67
N SER A 47 -3.85 -2.14 -10.09
CA SER A 47 -3.87 -2.51 -8.67
C SER A 47 -3.09 -3.79 -8.37
N GLY A 48 -2.77 -4.60 -9.37
CA GLY A 48 -2.29 -5.96 -9.16
C GLY A 48 -3.34 -6.83 -8.46
N GLU A 49 -2.86 -7.89 -7.81
CA GLU A 49 -3.71 -8.82 -7.07
C GLU A 49 -3.87 -8.42 -5.62
N ARG A 50 -5.03 -8.76 -5.05
CA ARG A 50 -5.30 -8.54 -3.64
C ARG A 50 -4.60 -9.60 -2.81
N TYR A 51 -3.76 -9.17 -1.87
CA TYR A 51 -3.07 -10.07 -0.97
C TYR A 51 -4.05 -10.75 -0.02
N LYS A 52 -3.66 -11.94 0.43
CA LYS A 52 -4.41 -12.74 1.40
C LYS A 52 -3.69 -12.78 2.74
N LEU A 53 -4.46 -12.88 3.81
CA LEU A 53 -3.95 -13.04 5.16
C LEU A 53 -3.46 -14.48 5.36
N GLY A 54 -2.21 -14.61 5.78
CA GLY A 54 -1.65 -15.90 6.21
C GLY A 54 -2.03 -16.24 7.65
N GLU A 55 -1.42 -17.30 8.17
CA GLU A 55 -1.60 -17.70 9.57
C GLU A 55 -1.16 -16.60 10.54
N VAL A 56 -1.97 -16.38 11.59
CA VAL A 56 -1.62 -15.49 12.71
C VAL A 56 -0.69 -16.22 13.67
N ILE A 57 0.50 -15.65 13.89
CA ILE A 57 1.50 -16.17 14.83
C ILE A 57 1.45 -15.34 16.12
N PHE A 58 1.18 -15.99 17.24
CA PHE A 58 1.17 -15.34 18.56
C PHE A 58 2.55 -15.39 19.21
N LYS A 59 3.05 -14.24 19.68
CA LYS A 59 4.34 -14.12 20.39
C LYS A 59 4.19 -13.31 21.66
N ASN A 60 4.92 -13.72 22.71
CA ASN A 60 5.04 -12.93 23.92
C ASN A 60 6.07 -11.80 23.68
N ALA A 61 5.85 -10.64 24.31
CA ALA A 61 6.81 -9.54 24.30
C ALA A 61 8.17 -9.94 24.92
N ASN A 62 8.16 -10.92 25.84
CA ASN A 62 9.37 -11.61 26.29
C ASN A 62 9.54 -12.92 25.50
N PRO A 63 10.54 -13.04 24.61
CA PRO A 63 10.75 -14.23 23.78
C PRO A 63 10.98 -15.53 24.58
N ASP A 64 11.49 -15.42 25.81
CA ASP A 64 11.84 -16.58 26.64
C ASP A 64 10.63 -17.13 27.42
N LYS A 65 9.47 -16.49 27.34
CA LYS A 65 8.27 -16.88 28.08
C LYS A 65 7.10 -17.18 27.16
N PRO A 66 6.37 -18.29 27.37
CA PRO A 66 5.13 -18.52 26.66
C PRO A 66 4.07 -17.49 27.04
N ILE A 67 3.05 -17.32 26.19
CA ILE A 67 1.85 -16.56 26.56
C ILE A 67 1.08 -17.40 27.59
N PRO A 68 0.71 -16.86 28.76
CA PRO A 68 0.02 -17.60 29.82
C PRO A 68 -1.48 -17.80 29.52
N LEU A 69 -1.83 -18.13 28.28
CA LEU A 69 -3.17 -18.41 27.80
C LEU A 69 -3.11 -19.57 26.82
N LYS A 70 -4.21 -20.33 26.75
CA LYS A 70 -4.34 -21.36 25.73
C LYS A 70 -4.50 -20.73 24.35
N GLU A 71 -3.87 -21.32 23.36
CA GLU A 71 -3.91 -20.83 21.99
C GLU A 71 -5.34 -20.82 21.40
N GLU A 72 -6.20 -21.76 21.82
CA GLU A 72 -7.62 -21.79 21.43
C GLU A 72 -8.36 -20.49 21.77
N ILE A 73 -8.02 -19.85 22.89
CA ILE A 73 -8.60 -18.57 23.32
C ILE A 73 -8.08 -17.44 22.43
N LEU A 74 -6.79 -17.46 22.09
CA LEU A 74 -6.18 -16.46 21.21
C LEU A 74 -6.78 -16.52 19.80
N ARG A 75 -6.99 -17.74 19.27
CA ARG A 75 -7.56 -17.96 17.94
C ARG A 75 -9.02 -17.52 17.83
N GLN A 76 -9.81 -17.64 18.90
CA GLN A 76 -11.20 -17.12 18.95
C GLN A 76 -11.29 -15.60 18.79
N LEU A 77 -10.20 -14.87 19.04
CA LEU A 77 -10.14 -13.41 18.90
C LEU A 77 -9.75 -12.98 17.49
N VAL A 78 -9.40 -13.91 16.60
CA VAL A 78 -9.03 -13.60 15.21
C VAL A 78 -10.30 -13.41 14.37
N PRO A 79 -10.54 -12.22 13.78
CA PRO A 79 -11.79 -11.92 13.09
C PRO A 79 -11.80 -12.32 11.61
N PHE A 80 -10.91 -13.22 11.21
CA PHE A 80 -10.72 -13.67 9.84
C PHE A 80 -10.12 -15.08 9.81
N GLU A 81 -10.23 -15.73 8.66
CA GLU A 81 -9.64 -17.04 8.42
C GLU A 81 -8.34 -16.93 7.62
N GLU A 82 -7.54 -17.99 7.59
CA GLU A 82 -6.40 -18.06 6.68
C GLU A 82 -6.88 -18.03 5.23
N ASN A 83 -6.14 -17.35 4.36
CA ASN A 83 -6.45 -17.12 2.94
C ASN A 83 -7.60 -16.14 2.66
N ASP A 84 -8.14 -15.52 3.69
CA ASP A 84 -9.04 -14.38 3.53
C ASP A 84 -8.33 -13.23 2.81
N GLU A 85 -9.07 -12.46 2.02
CA GLU A 85 -8.57 -11.23 1.45
C GLU A 85 -8.15 -10.24 2.55
N TYR A 86 -6.99 -9.62 2.37
CA TYR A 86 -6.45 -8.62 3.28
C TYR A 86 -7.35 -7.40 3.36
N GLY A 87 -7.48 -6.83 4.54
CA GLY A 87 -8.00 -5.48 4.72
C GLY A 87 -7.42 -4.89 6.00
N SER A 88 -6.97 -3.63 5.96
CA SER A 88 -6.39 -2.96 7.13
C SER A 88 -7.33 -3.00 8.33
N TRP A 89 -8.64 -2.88 8.09
CA TRP A 89 -9.68 -2.99 9.11
C TRP A 89 -9.69 -4.35 9.84
N LYS A 90 -9.31 -5.45 9.20
CA LYS A 90 -9.20 -6.77 9.84
C LYS A 90 -8.07 -6.80 10.87
N VAL A 91 -6.95 -6.15 10.53
CA VAL A 91 -5.78 -6.00 11.41
C VAL A 91 -6.14 -5.11 12.61
N THR A 92 -6.83 -3.99 12.37
CA THR A 92 -7.34 -3.11 13.43
C THR A 92 -8.31 -3.84 14.35
N ASN A 93 -9.25 -4.61 13.79
CA ASN A 93 -10.20 -5.40 14.58
C ASN A 93 -9.50 -6.49 15.41
N LEU A 94 -8.47 -7.14 14.87
CA LEU A 94 -7.66 -8.10 15.63
C LEU A 94 -7.03 -7.45 16.86
N SER A 95 -6.33 -6.32 16.66
CA SER A 95 -5.72 -5.55 17.75
C SER A 95 -6.75 -5.12 18.81
N ARG A 96 -7.92 -4.67 18.35
CA ARG A 96 -9.03 -4.29 19.22
C ARG A 96 -9.58 -5.47 20.01
N ASN A 97 -9.83 -6.62 19.37
CA ASN A 97 -10.34 -7.82 20.04
C ASN A 97 -9.43 -8.24 21.20
N PHE A 98 -8.11 -8.22 20.98
CA PHE A 98 -7.13 -8.49 22.04
C PHE A 98 -7.14 -7.43 23.14
N SER A 99 -7.17 -6.14 22.78
CA SER A 99 -7.19 -5.04 23.75
C SER A 99 -8.44 -5.05 24.63
N ASP A 100 -9.60 -5.36 24.05
CA ASP A 100 -10.89 -5.35 24.74
C ASP A 100 -11.00 -6.49 25.77
N THR A 101 -10.23 -7.58 25.64
CA THR A 101 -10.19 -8.67 26.64
C THR A 101 -9.59 -8.26 27.98
N ARG A 102 -8.74 -7.22 27.99
CA ARG A 102 -7.90 -6.82 29.14
C ARG A 102 -6.95 -7.90 29.67
N TYR A 103 -6.69 -8.96 28.91
CA TYR A 103 -5.67 -9.96 29.27
C TYR A 103 -4.24 -9.46 29.09
N PHE A 104 -4.05 -8.46 28.24
CA PHE A 104 -2.73 -7.95 27.84
C PHE A 104 -2.59 -6.48 28.25
N ASN A 105 -1.44 -6.13 28.79
CA ASN A 105 -1.11 -4.73 29.09
C ASN A 105 -0.80 -3.93 27.82
N ASN A 106 -0.25 -4.59 26.80
CA ASN A 106 0.06 -4.00 25.51
C ASN A 106 -0.17 -5.04 24.41
N VAL A 107 -0.70 -4.61 23.27
CA VAL A 107 -0.96 -5.44 22.09
C VAL A 107 -0.31 -4.75 20.90
N GLN A 108 0.53 -5.49 20.18
CA GLN A 108 1.09 -5.05 18.91
C GLN A 108 0.77 -6.11 17.85
N VAL A 109 0.28 -5.65 16.70
CA VAL A 109 -0.03 -6.50 15.55
C VAL A 109 0.79 -5.99 14.39
N ASP A 110 1.75 -6.79 13.95
CA ASP A 110 2.60 -6.49 12.81
C ASP A 110 2.15 -7.32 11.60
N VAL A 111 2.02 -6.65 10.45
CA VAL A 111 1.75 -7.30 9.16
C VAL A 111 3.06 -7.37 8.39
N ILE A 112 3.50 -8.59 8.09
CA ILE A 112 4.67 -8.80 7.24
C ILE A 112 4.18 -8.83 5.80
N ILE A 113 4.50 -7.79 5.03
CA ILE A 113 4.20 -7.70 3.61
C ILE A 113 5.45 -8.15 2.85
N PRO A 114 5.38 -9.16 1.97
CA PRO A 114 6.48 -9.53 1.08
C PRO A 114 6.95 -8.35 0.22
N ASP A 115 8.16 -8.44 -0.30
CA ASP A 115 8.64 -7.46 -1.29
C ASP A 115 7.68 -7.43 -2.49
N PRO A 116 7.35 -6.23 -3.00
CA PRO A 116 6.38 -6.10 -4.08
C PRO A 116 6.91 -6.72 -5.37
N ILE A 117 6.00 -7.33 -6.14
CA ILE A 117 6.32 -7.92 -7.44
C ILE A 117 6.61 -6.78 -8.41
N SER A 118 7.87 -6.62 -8.80
CA SER A 118 8.26 -5.64 -9.81
C SER A 118 7.78 -6.09 -11.20
N LYS A 119 6.69 -5.53 -11.71
CA LYS A 119 6.29 -5.72 -13.11
C LYS A 119 7.16 -4.83 -14.02
N PRO A 120 7.65 -5.33 -15.17
CA PRO A 120 8.35 -4.50 -16.13
C PRO A 120 7.41 -3.39 -16.64
N ILE A 121 7.95 -2.18 -16.79
CA ILE A 121 7.23 -1.03 -17.33
C ILE A 121 6.70 -1.42 -18.71
N GLN A 122 5.38 -1.54 -18.83
CA GLN A 122 4.72 -1.68 -20.12
C GLN A 122 4.50 -0.28 -20.66
N LEU A 123 5.30 0.08 -21.66
CA LEU A 123 5.09 1.31 -22.41
C LEU A 123 3.87 1.11 -23.32
N PRO A 124 2.97 2.11 -23.43
CA PRO A 124 1.95 2.14 -24.48
C PRO A 124 2.57 1.83 -25.85
N PRO A 125 1.88 1.13 -26.77
CA PRO A 125 2.43 0.81 -28.10
C PRO A 125 2.84 2.05 -28.91
N ASP A 126 2.26 3.21 -28.60
CA ASP A 126 2.48 4.52 -29.20
C ASP A 126 3.38 5.44 -28.34
N ALA A 127 3.92 4.95 -27.24
CA ALA A 127 4.80 5.73 -26.38
C ALA A 127 6.12 6.05 -27.09
N ASP A 128 6.39 7.35 -27.25
CA ASP A 128 7.69 7.83 -27.68
C ASP A 128 8.71 7.63 -26.54
N VAL A 129 9.42 6.51 -26.63
CA VAL A 129 10.41 6.05 -25.64
C VAL A 129 11.53 7.09 -25.45
N GLU A 130 11.86 7.87 -26.48
CA GLU A 130 12.88 8.92 -26.38
C GLU A 130 12.38 10.10 -25.54
N GLN A 131 11.13 10.53 -25.73
CA GLN A 131 10.52 11.60 -24.93
C GLN A 131 10.37 11.20 -23.46
N LEU A 132 9.92 9.98 -23.17
CA LEU A 132 9.78 9.48 -21.80
C LEU A 132 11.13 9.37 -21.09
N THR A 133 12.15 8.88 -21.79
CA THR A 133 13.52 8.77 -21.23
C THR A 133 14.14 10.14 -21.00
N ALA A 134 13.89 11.11 -21.89
CA ALA A 134 14.34 12.48 -21.72
C ALA A 134 13.67 13.17 -20.52
N LEU A 135 12.35 12.98 -20.35
CA LEU A 135 11.59 13.50 -19.22
C LEU A 135 12.02 12.87 -17.89
N GLN A 136 12.23 11.56 -17.85
CA GLN A 136 12.74 10.87 -16.64
C GLN A 136 14.14 11.38 -16.25
N ARG A 137 15.06 11.54 -17.22
CA ARG A 137 16.40 12.07 -16.97
C ARG A 137 16.37 13.52 -16.47
N GLN A 138 15.49 14.35 -17.03
CA GLN A 138 15.29 15.73 -16.54
C GLN A 138 14.72 15.75 -15.12
N ALA A 139 13.72 14.92 -14.81
CA ALA A 139 13.14 14.83 -13.46
C ALA A 139 14.16 14.34 -12.41
N LEU A 140 15.02 13.38 -12.77
CA LEU A 140 16.13 12.91 -11.93
C LEU A 140 17.22 13.97 -11.73
N ALA A 141 17.54 14.76 -12.76
CA ALA A 141 18.48 15.86 -12.64
C ALA A 141 17.97 16.96 -11.70
N ILE A 142 16.69 17.32 -11.80
CA ILE A 142 16.04 18.32 -10.92
C ILE A 142 16.02 17.86 -9.45
N LYS A 143 15.84 16.55 -9.19
CA LYS A 143 15.85 16.01 -7.83
C LYS A 143 17.24 16.01 -7.19
N ASN A 144 18.30 15.91 -8.00
CA ASN A 144 19.69 15.92 -7.52
C ASN A 144 20.25 17.34 -7.35
N GLU A 145 19.76 18.33 -8.09
CA GLU A 145 20.15 19.74 -7.89
C GLU A 145 19.49 20.39 -6.66
N GLY A 146 18.41 19.80 -6.14
CA GLY A 146 17.71 20.27 -4.93
C GLY A 146 18.20 19.67 -3.61
N SER A 147 19.20 18.77 -3.60
CA SER A 147 19.73 18.18 -2.36
C SER A 147 21.01 18.84 -1.83
N ASP A 148 21.56 19.82 -2.55
CA ASP A 148 22.79 20.54 -2.18
C ASP A 148 22.54 22.01 -1.79
N ALA A 149 21.31 22.38 -1.41
CA ALA A 149 20.96 23.73 -0.94
C ALA A 149 20.41 23.74 0.50
#